data_AF-A0AAW4WT36-F1
#
_entry.id   AF-A0AAW4WT36-F1
#
_cell.length_a   1.000
_cell.length_b   1.000
_cell.length_c   1.000
_cell.angle_alpha   90.00
_cell.angle_beta   90.00
_cell.angle_gamma   90.00
#
_symmetry.space_group_name_H-M   'P 1'
#
loop_
_entity.id
_entity.type
_entity.pdbx_description
1 polymer ?
#
loop_
_entity_poly.entity_id
_entity_poly.type
_entity_poly.pdbx_seq_one_letter_code
_entity_poly.pdbx_strand_id
1 'polypeptide(L)'
;MFTVDPYSYEITVDGVDEKTKVLMQNALNVGNNGKNLYKHIYYCSTQDGCESSQVTEESKMKYKAYHQVYSYTGYGLDKLEEKMGHIIRSRERIY
;
A
#
# COMPACT_ATOMS: atom_id res chain seq x y z
N MET A 1 10.22 -6.61 11.60
CA MET A 1 10.10 -6.47 10.14
C MET A 1 9.03 -5.42 9.83
N PHE A 2 9.27 -4.55 8.86
CA PHE A 2 8.28 -3.59 8.36
C PHE A 2 7.63 -4.12 7.10
N THR A 3 6.31 -4.00 7.00
CA THR A 3 5.56 -4.25 5.77
C THR A 3 4.69 -3.03 5.49
N VAL A 4 4.55 -2.67 4.22
CA VAL A 4 3.74 -1.52 3.80
C VAL A 4 2.72 -1.98 2.79
N ASP A 5 1.44 -1.71 3.05
CA ASP A 5 0.38 -2.00 2.10
C ASP A 5 0.54 -1.11 0.85
N PRO A 6 0.56 -1.66 -0.37
CA PRO A 6 0.79 -0.90 -1.59
C PRO A 6 -0.35 0.06 -1.98
N TYR A 7 -1.54 -0.10 -1.38
CA TYR A 7 -2.73 0.71 -1.68
C TYR A 7 -2.98 1.76 -0.61
N SER A 8 -3.12 1.36 0.65
CA SER A 8 -3.39 2.25 1.78
C SER A 8 -2.13 2.94 2.30
N TYR A 9 -0.95 2.41 1.98
CA TYR A 9 0.33 2.80 2.56
C TYR A 9 0.43 2.60 4.07
N GLU A 10 -0.46 1.79 4.66
CA GLU A 10 -0.39 1.44 6.06
C GLU A 10 0.89 0.62 6.33
N ILE A 11 1.68 1.09 7.30
CA ILE A 11 2.87 0.41 7.78
C ILE A 11 2.47 -0.50 8.93
N THR A 12 2.77 -1.79 8.80
CA THR A 12 2.68 -2.76 9.87
C THR A 12 4.07 -3.16 10.37
N VAL A 13 4.16 -3.39 11.67
CA VAL A 13 5.41 -3.76 12.34
C VAL A 13 5.23 -5.13 12.98
N ASP A 14 6.17 -6.04 12.72
CA ASP A 14 6.18 -7.37 13.33
C ASP A 14 7.54 -7.70 13.96
N GLY A 15 7.59 -8.69 14.86
CA GLY A 15 8.82 -9.17 15.50
C GLY A 15 9.33 -8.31 16.66
N VAL A 16 8.47 -7.48 17.26
CA VAL A 16 8.73 -6.73 18.51
C VAL A 16 7.54 -6.90 19.46
N ASP A 17 7.69 -6.50 20.73
CA ASP A 17 6.58 -6.55 21.69
C ASP A 17 5.43 -5.60 21.29
N GLU A 18 4.22 -5.89 21.76
CA GLU A 18 3.01 -5.19 21.34
C GLU A 18 3.04 -3.69 21.66
N LYS A 19 3.62 -3.30 22.80
CA LYS A 19 3.71 -1.88 23.19
C LYS A 19 4.64 -1.14 22.23
N THR A 20 5.82 -1.71 21.94
CA THR A 20 6.76 -1.13 20.98
C THR A 20 6.18 -1.10 19.58
N LYS A 21 5.50 -2.18 19.15
CA LYS A 21 4.78 -2.25 17.87
C LYS A 21 3.79 -1.09 17.70
N VAL A 22 2.91 -0.88 18.68
CA VAL A 22 1.92 0.20 18.64
C VAL A 22 2.58 1.56 18.58
N LEU A 23 3.61 1.83 19.39
CA LEU A 23 4.33 3.10 19.37
C LEU A 23 5.00 3.36 18.00
N MET A 24 5.63 2.34 17.42
CA MET A 24 6.26 2.45 16.11
C MET A 24 5.22 2.68 15.01
N GLN A 25 4.13 1.91 14.98
CA GLN A 25 3.06 2.10 13.99
C GLN A 25 2.41 3.48 14.12
N ASN A 26 2.18 3.98 15.34
CA ASN A 26 1.61 5.31 15.55
C ASN A 26 2.54 6.42 15.08
N ALA A 27 3.85 6.29 15.30
CA ALA A 27 4.82 7.28 14.83
C ALA A 27 5.03 7.24 13.31
N LEU A 28 4.94 6.05 12.71
CA LEU A 28 5.21 5.83 11.30
C LEU A 28 3.99 6.08 10.41
N ASN A 29 2.78 5.77 10.86
CA ASN A 29 1.53 5.99 10.11
C ASN A 29 1.01 7.44 10.23
N VAL A 30 1.91 8.41 10.06
CA VAL A 30 1.58 9.85 10.10
C VAL A 30 1.84 10.48 8.73
N GLY A 31 0.86 11.24 8.24
CA GLY A 31 1.00 11.99 6.99
C GLY A 31 1.37 11.09 5.81
N ASN A 32 2.45 11.41 5.10
CA ASN A 32 2.90 10.71 3.90
C ASN A 32 4.01 9.67 4.16
N ASN A 33 4.31 9.36 5.42
CA ASN A 33 5.43 8.48 5.78
C ASN A 33 5.31 7.09 5.15
N GLY A 34 4.13 6.47 5.24
CA GLY A 34 3.82 5.19 4.58
C GLY A 34 4.10 5.21 3.08
N LYS A 35 3.61 6.24 2.39
CA LYS A 35 3.79 6.41 0.94
C LYS A 35 5.26 6.57 0.57
N ASN A 36 5.99 7.38 1.34
CA ASN A 36 7.41 7.61 1.10
C ASN A 36 8.24 6.35 1.35
N LEU A 37 7.94 5.62 2.42
CA LEU A 37 8.60 4.36 2.75
C LEU A 37 8.32 3.29 1.68
N TYR A 38 7.07 3.12 1.25
CA TYR A 38 6.73 2.20 0.17
C TYR A 38 7.51 2.50 -1.10
N LYS A 39 7.51 3.77 -1.53
CA LYS A 39 8.25 4.19 -2.75
C LYS A 39 9.74 3.91 -2.64
N HIS A 40 10.34 4.13 -1.45
CA HIS A 40 11.74 3.82 -1.22
C HIS A 40 12.01 2.31 -1.32
N ILE A 41 11.23 1.48 -0.62
CA ILE A 41 11.36 0.01 -0.67
C ILE A 41 11.16 -0.49 -2.10
N TYR A 42 10.12 -0.01 -2.79
CA TYR A 42 9.83 -0.37 -4.18
C TYR A 42 11.00 -0.01 -5.09
N TYR A 43 11.49 1.23 -5.03
CA TYR A 43 12.63 1.68 -5.84
C TYR A 43 13.88 0.82 -5.61
N CYS A 44 14.22 0.53 -4.35
CA CYS A 44 15.34 -0.33 -4.00
C CYS A 44 15.14 -1.75 -4.55
N SER A 45 13.94 -2.31 -4.43
CA SER A 45 13.61 -3.66 -4.92
C SER A 45 13.61 -3.81 -6.44
N THR A 46 13.64 -2.71 -7.18
CA THR A 46 13.71 -2.72 -8.66
C THR A 46 15.12 -2.44 -9.18
N GLN A 47 16.11 -2.25 -8.30
CA GLN A 47 17.51 -2.14 -8.72
C GLN A 47 18.10 -3.52 -9.01
N ASP A 48 19.03 -3.57 -9.97
CA ASP A 48 19.69 -4.82 -10.38
C ASP A 48 20.34 -5.53 -9.19
N GLY A 49 20.05 -6.83 -9.04
CA GLY A 49 20.61 -7.69 -7.99
C GLY A 49 20.03 -7.49 -6.59
N CYS A 50 18.94 -6.73 -6.43
CA CYS A 50 18.30 -6.55 -5.12
C CYS A 50 17.30 -7.66 -4.79
N GLU A 51 17.62 -8.48 -3.78
CA GLU A 51 16.74 -9.49 -3.20
C GLU A 51 16.11 -8.98 -1.89
N SER A 52 15.04 -8.18 -1.99
CA SER A 52 14.33 -7.65 -0.81
C SER A 52 13.12 -8.51 -0.44
N SER A 53 13.06 -8.99 0.80
CA SER A 53 11.88 -9.65 1.36
C SER A 53 10.81 -8.68 1.85
N GLN A 54 11.07 -7.37 1.83
CA GLN A 54 10.17 -6.36 2.37
C GLN A 54 9.04 -5.99 1.41
N VAL A 55 9.17 -6.35 0.13
CA VAL A 55 8.12 -6.18 -0.89
C VAL A 55 8.03 -7.43 -1.74
N THR A 56 6.83 -8.00 -1.82
CA THR A 56 6.56 -9.18 -2.62
C THR A 56 6.26 -8.80 -4.08
N GLU A 57 6.42 -9.75 -5.01
CA GLU A 57 5.99 -9.55 -6.40
C GLU A 57 4.49 -9.24 -6.51
N GLU A 58 3.66 -9.84 -5.66
CA GLU A 58 2.24 -9.51 -5.56
C GLU A 58 2.03 -8.02 -5.19
N SER A 59 2.77 -7.51 -4.20
CA SER A 59 2.69 -6.10 -3.80
C SER A 59 3.11 -5.17 -4.94
N LYS A 60 4.18 -5.52 -5.69
CA LYS A 60 4.60 -4.77 -6.88
C LYS A 60 3.52 -4.76 -7.96
N MET A 61 2.88 -5.90 -8.23
CA MET A 61 1.78 -6.01 -9.20
C MET A 61 0.57 -5.18 -8.80
N LYS A 62 0.16 -5.26 -7.54
CA LYS A 62 -0.93 -4.44 -6.96
C LYS A 62 -0.67 -2.95 -7.13
N TYR A 63 0.53 -2.48 -6.79
CA TYR A 63 0.93 -1.09 -6.97
C TYR A 63 0.89 -0.65 -8.44
N LYS A 64 1.43 -1.47 -9.36
CA LYS A 64 1.41 -1.19 -10.81
C LYS A 64 -0.02 -1.10 -11.34
N ALA A 65 -0.87 -2.08 -11.02
CA ALA A 65 -2.26 -2.11 -11.43
C ALA A 65 -3.02 -0.87 -10.94
N TYR A 66 -2.86 -0.52 -9.66
CA TYR A 66 -3.44 0.69 -9.09
C TYR A 66 -3.09 1.94 -9.90
N HIS A 67 -1.78 2.17 -10.08
CA HIS A 67 -1.27 3.39 -10.66
C HIS A 67 -1.60 3.49 -12.15
N GLN A 68 -1.67 2.35 -12.84
CA GLN A 68 -2.09 2.31 -14.24
C GLN A 68 -3.57 2.64 -14.38
N VAL A 69 -4.46 2.03 -13.58
CA VAL A 69 -5.89 2.39 -13.61
C VAL A 69 -6.08 3.86 -13.25
N TYR A 70 -5.40 4.34 -12.20
CA TYR A 70 -5.49 5.73 -11.79
C TYR A 70 -4.97 6.70 -12.86
N SER A 71 -3.84 6.41 -13.53
CA SER A 71 -3.29 7.31 -14.55
C SER A 71 -4.16 7.41 -15.80
N TYR A 72 -4.81 6.32 -16.21
CA TYR A 72 -5.65 6.29 -17.41
C TYR A 72 -7.09 6.75 -17.16
N THR A 73 -7.61 6.59 -15.93
CA THR A 73 -9.05 6.79 -15.66
C THR A 73 -9.35 7.81 -14.56
N GLY A 74 -8.36 8.16 -13.73
CA GLY A 74 -8.55 8.99 -12.54
C GLY A 74 -9.22 8.26 -11.36
N TYR A 75 -9.59 6.99 -11.51
CA TYR A 75 -10.22 6.21 -10.44
C TYR A 75 -9.18 5.43 -9.63
N GLY A 76 -9.27 5.52 -8.30
CA GLY A 76 -8.51 4.66 -7.39
C GLY A 76 -9.13 3.28 -7.36
N LEU A 77 -8.37 2.24 -7.69
CA LEU A 77 -8.84 0.85 -7.76
C LEU A 77 -9.39 0.35 -6.40
N ASP A 78 -8.88 0.91 -5.31
CA ASP A 78 -9.32 0.67 -3.93
C ASP A 78 -10.73 1.21 -3.62
N LYS A 79 -11.24 2.11 -4.46
CA LYS A 79 -12.55 2.77 -4.32
C LYS A 79 -13.55 2.28 -5.36
N LEU A 80 -13.29 1.14 -5.97
CA LEU A 80 -14.17 0.54 -6.96
C LEU A 80 -14.79 -0.74 -6.39
N GLU A 81 -16.06 -0.97 -6.72
CA GLU A 81 -16.78 -2.20 -6.42
C GLU A 81 -17.49 -2.69 -7.68
N GLU A 82 -17.61 -4.01 -7.83
CA GLU A 82 -18.40 -4.63 -8.89
C GLU A 82 -19.87 -4.72 -8.42
N LYS A 83 -20.79 -4.25 -9.26
CA LYS A 83 -22.23 -4.43 -9.09
C LYS A 83 -22.88 -4.79 -10.42
N MET A 84 -23.47 -5.98 -10.47
CA MET A 84 -24.28 -6.45 -11.60
C MET A 84 -23.52 -6.42 -12.94
N GLY A 85 -22.24 -6.78 -12.94
CA GLY A 85 -21.33 -6.74 -14.08
C GLY A 85 -20.70 -5.38 -14.36
N HIS A 86 -21.01 -4.34 -13.56
CA HIS A 86 -20.49 -2.99 -13.75
C HIS A 86 -19.52 -2.60 -12.63
N ILE A 87 -18.39 -2.01 -13.01
CA ILE A 87 -17.47 -1.39 -12.05
C ILE A 87 -18.00 0.01 -11.72
N ILE A 88 -18.32 0.23 -10.45
CA ILE A 88 -18.81 1.51 -9.94
C ILE A 88 -17.91 1.99 -8.80
N ARG A 89 -18.00 3.28 -8.47
CA ARG A 89 -17.30 3.82 -7.31
C ARG A 89 -18.01 3.39 -6.03
N SER A 90 -17.25 2.85 -5.08
CA SER A 90 -17.73 2.49 -3.75
C SER A 90 -18.38 3.72 -3.11
N ARG A 91 -19.64 3.59 -2.67
CA ARG A 91 -20.32 4.67 -1.95
C ARG A 91 -19.63 4.88 -0.60
N GLU A 92 -19.28 6.14 -0.27
CA GLU A 92 -18.96 6.49 1.11
C GLU A 92 -20.22 6.20 1.95
N ARG A 93 -20.11 5.31 2.93
CA ARG A 93 -21.15 5.15 3.94
C ARG A 93 -21.12 6.40 4.81
N ILE A 94 -22.01 7.34 4.53
CA ILE A 94 -22.30 8.44 5.42
C ILE A 94 -23.10 7.82 6.57
N TYR A 95 -22.50 7.73 7.76
CA TYR A 95 -23.18 7.39 9.01
C TYR A 95 -23.88 8.62 9.58
#